data_AF-A0A948S7Y4-F1
#
_entry.id   AF-A0A948S7Y4-F1
#
_cell.length_a   1.000
_cell.length_b   1.000
_cell.length_c   1.000
_cell.angle_alpha   90.00
_cell.angle_beta   90.00
_cell.angle_gamma   90.00
#
_symmetry.space_group_name_H-M   'P 1'
#
loop_
_entity.id
_entity.type
_entity.pdbx_description
1 polymer ?
#
loop_
_entity_poly.entity_id
_entity_poly.type
_entity_poly.pdbx_seq_one_letter_code
_entity_poly.pdbx_strand_id
1 'polypeptide(L)'
;MKTTLELPDDLFAEAKAVALRRKTTLRAMFEHALRREIGSSAGAESPSPYYHIGPGGIPLMNHTGTGNRVVTSEMVREMLEDE
;
A
#
# COMPACT_ATOMS: atom_id res chain seq x y z
N MET A 1 23.83 9.02 -1.47
CA MET A 1 24.35 8.94 -2.85
C MET A 1 23.69 10.02 -3.70
N LYS A 2 24.34 10.45 -4.78
CA LYS A 2 23.77 11.41 -5.74
C LYS A 2 23.29 10.64 -6.96
N THR A 3 22.05 10.89 -7.37
CA THR A 3 21.44 10.31 -8.57
C THR A 3 20.81 11.43 -9.36
N THR A 4 20.98 11.40 -10.68
CA THR A 4 20.35 12.33 -11.62
C THR A 4 19.23 11.59 -12.35
N LEU A 5 18.05 12.21 -12.44
CA LEU A 5 16.88 11.68 -13.14
C LEU A 5 16.42 12.74 -14.14
N GLU A 6 16.13 12.32 -15.37
CA GLU A 6 15.50 13.19 -16.36
C GLU A 6 13.97 13.09 -16.21
N LEU A 7 13.32 14.24 -16.15
CA LEU A 7 11.88 14.37 -15.99
C LEU A 7 11.37 15.39 -17.01
N PRO A 8 10.17 15.17 -17.58
CA PRO A 8 9.48 16.22 -18.32
C PRO A 8 9.31 17.50 -17.49
N ASP A 9 9.47 18.66 -18.12
CA ASP A 9 9.44 19.97 -17.44
C ASP A 9 8.08 20.24 -16.77
N ASP A 10 6.99 19.83 -17.41
CA ASP A 10 5.62 19.92 -16.91
C ASP A 10 5.45 19.09 -15.62
N LEU A 11 5.94 17.85 -15.61
CA LEU A 11 5.91 16.98 -14.45
C LEU A 11 6.75 17.55 -13.30
N PHE A 12 7.92 18.11 -13.60
CA PHE A 12 8.78 18.74 -12.60
C PHE A 12 8.15 20.00 -12.00
N ALA A 13 7.49 20.82 -12.81
CA ALA A 13 6.75 21.99 -12.37
C ALA A 13 5.59 21.61 -11.43
N GLU A 14 4.81 20.57 -11.80
CA GLU A 14 3.73 20.08 -10.97
C GLU A 14 4.24 19.50 -9.64
N ALA A 15 5.32 18.72 -9.67
CA ALA A 15 5.94 18.17 -8.47
C ALA A 15 6.37 19.27 -7.49
N LYS A 16 6.93 20.39 -7.98
CA LYS A 16 7.26 21.56 -7.15
C LYS A 16 6.02 22.18 -6.52
N ALA A 17 4.95 22.36 -7.29
CA ALA A 17 3.69 22.92 -6.79
C ALA A 17 3.09 22.03 -5.68
N VAL A 18 3.14 20.71 -5.85
CA VAL A 18 2.71 19.75 -4.82
C VAL A 18 3.58 19.83 -3.57
N ALA A 19 4.91 19.90 -3.72
CA ALA A 19 5.83 20.00 -2.59
C ALA A 19 5.55 21.26 -1.74
N LEU A 20 5.32 22.40 -2.40
CA LEU A 20 4.98 23.65 -1.74
C LEU A 20 3.64 23.55 -0.98
N ARG A 21 2.59 23.04 -1.64
CA ARG A 21 1.26 22.85 -1.03
C ARG A 21 1.31 21.96 0.21
N ARG A 22 2.12 20.91 0.17
CA ARG A 22 2.30 19.94 1.27
C ARG A 22 3.35 20.38 2.30
N LYS A 23 3.95 21.57 2.15
CA LYS A 23 5.03 22.09 3.01
C LYS A 23 6.16 21.07 3.21
N THR A 24 6.57 20.42 2.12
CA THR A 24 7.62 19.39 2.11
C THR A 24 8.65 19.67 1.03
N THR A 25 9.70 18.87 0.97
CA THR A 25 10.77 19.00 -0.04
C THR A 25 10.56 17.99 -1.17
N LEU A 26 11.04 18.33 -2.39
CA LEU A 26 11.07 17.39 -3.51
C LEU A 26 11.81 16.10 -3.14
N ARG A 27 12.93 16.21 -2.42
CA ARG A 27 13.69 15.06 -1.92
C ARG A 27 12.82 14.13 -1.08
N ALA A 28 12.12 14.67 -0.08
CA ALA A 28 11.26 13.86 0.78
C ALA A 28 10.10 13.22 0.00
N MET A 29 9.54 13.92 -0.99
CA MET A 29 8.53 13.36 -1.89
C MET A 29 9.08 12.20 -2.73
N PHE A 30 10.26 12.35 -3.32
CA PHE A 30 10.89 11.29 -4.11
C PHE A 30 11.26 10.10 -3.23
N GLU A 31 11.85 10.32 -2.05
CA GLU A 31 12.17 9.24 -1.12
C GLU A 31 10.90 8.47 -0.68
N HIS A 32 9.80 9.18 -0.38
CA HIS A 32 8.54 8.55 -0.02
C HIS A 32 7.93 7.75 -1.18
N ALA A 33 7.94 8.31 -2.39
CA ALA A 33 7.43 7.63 -3.58
C ALA A 33 8.25 6.37 -3.91
N LEU A 34 9.59 6.46 -3.85
CA LEU A 34 10.48 5.31 -4.07
C LEU A 34 10.28 4.22 -3.02
N ARG A 35 10.17 4.58 -1.73
CA ARG A 35 9.87 3.61 -0.67
C ARG A 35 8.53 2.93 -0.88
N ARG A 36 7.51 3.67 -1.32
CA ARG A 36 6.20 3.11 -1.64
C ARG A 36 6.29 2.18 -2.84
N GLU A 37 6.99 2.56 -3.90
CA GLU A 37 7.14 1.75 -5.11
C GLU A 37 7.88 0.43 -4.83
N ILE A 38 9.01 0.51 -4.14
CA ILE A 38 9.84 -0.65 -3.77
C ILE A 38 9.11 -1.52 -2.74
N GLY A 39 8.51 -0.89 -1.73
CA GLY A 39 7.76 -1.58 -0.67
C GLY A 39 6.43 -2.17 -1.14
N SER A 40 5.87 -1.71 -2.26
CA SER A 40 4.73 -2.35 -2.91
C SER A 40 5.15 -3.48 -3.86
N SER A 41 6.43 -3.53 -4.27
CA SER A 41 7.02 -4.59 -5.09
C SER A 41 7.59 -5.73 -4.24
N ALA A 42 8.10 -5.41 -3.04
CA ALA A 42 8.36 -6.39 -2.02
C ALA A 42 7.01 -6.74 -1.40
N GLY A 43 6.42 -7.87 -1.79
CA GLY A 43 5.24 -8.42 -1.12
C GLY A 43 5.50 -8.34 0.38
N ALA A 44 4.80 -7.43 1.06
CA ALA A 44 5.15 -7.04 2.40
C ALA A 44 5.21 -8.31 3.25
N GLU A 45 6.42 -8.67 3.69
CA GLU A 45 6.57 -9.70 4.70
C GLU A 45 5.70 -9.26 5.86
N SER A 46 4.66 -10.05 6.04
CA SER A 46 3.64 -9.78 7.02
C SER A 46 4.29 -9.69 8.39
N PRO A 47 4.10 -8.60 9.16
CA PRO A 47 4.54 -8.59 10.55
C PRO A 47 3.77 -9.60 11.41
N SER A 48 2.74 -10.23 10.85
CA SER A 48 1.88 -11.21 11.49
C SER A 48 1.83 -12.50 10.68
N PRO A 49 1.88 -13.68 11.32
CA PRO A 49 1.63 -14.94 10.62
C PRO A 49 0.19 -15.02 10.07
N TYR A 50 -0.73 -14.16 10.53
CA TYR A 50 -2.16 -14.22 10.23
C TYR A 50 -2.63 -13.28 9.11
N TYR A 51 -1.85 -12.28 8.70
CA TYR A 51 -2.27 -11.33 7.66
C TYR A 51 -1.08 -10.69 6.94
N HIS A 52 -1.22 -10.39 5.64
CA HIS A 52 -0.30 -9.58 4.84
C HIS A 52 -0.89 -8.22 4.48
N ILE A 53 -0.03 -7.29 4.08
CA ILE A 53 -0.47 -5.99 3.58
C ILE A 53 -0.57 -6.07 2.05
N GLY A 54 -1.79 -5.99 1.54
CA GLY A 54 -2.09 -5.97 0.11
C GLY A 54 -1.95 -4.58 -0.53
N PRO A 55 -2.29 -4.48 -1.83
CA PRO A 55 -2.26 -3.22 -2.56
C PRO A 55 -3.04 -2.12 -1.84
N GLY A 56 -2.48 -0.91 -1.79
CA GLY A 56 -3.09 0.24 -1.11
C GLY A 56 -2.95 0.24 0.42
N GLY A 57 -2.18 -0.68 1.00
CA GLY A 57 -1.97 -0.74 2.45
C GLY A 57 -3.08 -1.46 3.22
N ILE A 58 -3.93 -2.20 2.52
CA ILE A 58 -5.08 -2.91 3.09
C ILE A 58 -4.59 -4.23 3.72
N PRO A 59 -4.86 -4.50 5.00
CA PRO A 59 -4.58 -5.81 5.59
C PRO A 59 -5.46 -6.89 4.97
N LEU A 60 -4.83 -7.93 4.40
CA LEU A 60 -5.44 -9.12 3.85
C LEU A 60 -5.06 -10.32 4.70
N MET A 61 -6.03 -11.12 5.15
CA MET A 61 -5.75 -12.31 5.95
C MET A 61 -4.95 -13.34 5.15
N ASN A 62 -3.95 -13.94 5.82
CA ASN A 62 -3.22 -15.07 5.26
C ASN A 62 -4.15 -16.29 5.33
N HIS A 63 -4.37 -16.95 4.20
CA HIS A 63 -5.12 -18.20 4.15
C HIS A 63 -4.23 -19.35 4.68
N THR A 64 -3.99 -19.37 5.99
CA THR A 64 -3.24 -20.43 6.67
C THR A 64 -4.21 -21.29 7.49
N GLY A 65 -4.90 -22.21 6.79
CA GLY A 65 -5.64 -23.30 7.45
C GLY A 65 -7.00 -23.61 6.81
N THR A 66 -7.10 -24.82 6.25
CA THR A 66 -8.33 -25.60 6.02
C THR A 66 -9.49 -24.89 5.32
N GLY A 67 -9.33 -24.74 4.00
CA GLY A 67 -10.46 -24.62 3.10
C GLY A 67 -10.49 -23.28 2.38
N ASN A 68 -10.45 -23.38 1.06
CA ASN A 68 -10.78 -22.34 0.09
C ASN A 68 -12.27 -21.93 0.20
N ARG A 69 -12.74 -21.60 1.42
CA ARG A 69 -14.13 -21.32 1.73
C ARG A 69 -14.31 -19.81 1.70
N VAL A 70 -14.80 -19.33 0.56
CA VAL A 70 -15.19 -17.93 0.39
C VAL A 70 -16.26 -17.62 1.42
N VAL A 71 -15.97 -16.66 2.31
CA VAL A 71 -16.94 -16.19 3.30
C VAL A 71 -17.96 -15.32 2.55
N THR A 72 -19.19 -15.81 2.45
CA THR A 72 -20.30 -15.07 1.83
C THR A 72 -21.06 -14.25 2.87
N SER A 73 -21.77 -13.23 2.41
CA SER A 73 -22.63 -12.42 3.28
C SER A 73 -23.75 -13.23 3.94
N GLU A 74 -24.19 -14.33 3.32
CA GLU A 74 -25.18 -15.24 3.92
C GLU A 74 -24.59 -16.01 5.09
N MET A 75 -23.37 -16.53 4.96
CA MET A 75 -22.69 -17.21 6.07
C MET A 75 -22.49 -16.31 7.29
N VAL A 76 -22.17 -15.04 7.07
CA VAL A 76 -22.05 -14.06 8.17
C VAL A 76 -23.38 -13.81 8.85
N ARG A 77 -24.48 -13.79 8.08
CA ARG A 77 -25.82 -13.59 8.62
C ARG A 77 -26.28 -14.77 9.48
N GLU A 78 -26.07 -15.99 9.00
CA GLU A 78 -26.38 -17.21 9.76
C GLU A 78 -25.65 -17.24 11.11
N MET A 79 -24.37 -16.84 11.14
CA MET A 79 -23.59 -16.80 12.39
C MET A 79 -24.07 -15.73 13.40
N LEU A 80 -24.75 -14.68 12.94
CA LEU A 80 -25.30 -13.62 13.80
C LEU A 80 -26.70 -13.96 14.33
N GLU A 81 -27.41 -14.88 13.69
CA GLU A 81 -28.74 -15.33 14.10
C GLU A 81 -28.68 -16.46 15.15
N ASP A 82 -27.53 -17.14 15.27
CA ASP A 82 -27.25 -18.20 16.26
C ASP A 82 -26.76 -17.67 17.64
N GLU A 83 -26.78 -16.36 17.88
CA GLU A 83 -26.44 -15.69 19.16
C GLU A 83 -27.70 -15.17 19.90
#